data_AF-X6DE62-F1
#
_entry.id   AF-X6DE62-F1
#
_cell.length_a   1.000
_cell.length_b   1.000
_cell.length_c   1.000
_cell.angle_alpha   90.00
_cell.angle_beta   90.00
_cell.angle_gamma   90.00
#
_symmetry.space_group_name_H-M   'P 1'
#
loop_
_entity.id
_entity.type
_entity.pdbx_description
1 polymer ?
#
loop_
_entity_poly.entity_id
_entity_poly.type
_entity_poly.pdbx_seq_one_letter_code
_entity_poly.pdbx_strand_id
1 'polypeptide(L)'
;GNEQRRSRRSRRLRRCNIAKNIRTVDDVYDILSFFEVMDGPSHTFAIQNLIDYKTCKPAGTITALDATIGIGDGTNLAFQLKKQYKVTKVDTSVIAIDRTVYLPVSGTVLVAVDGVLKTEAVDYVIDYETGAVTFVTGHAPANLKAVTWGGQFHERVRFDTNDLSHVMEFFRVGSVSSIPLVEAP
;
A
#
# COMPACT_ATOMS: atom_id res chain seq x y z
N GLY A 1 20.00 -17.51 30.17
CA GLY A 1 19.96 -16.07 29.83
C GLY A 1 18.89 -15.88 28.78
N ASN A 2 17.70 -15.45 29.18
CA ASN A 2 16.58 -15.22 28.26
C ASN A 2 16.59 -13.75 27.86
N GLU A 3 17.26 -13.46 26.75
CA GLU A 3 17.27 -12.13 26.17
C GLU A 3 15.91 -11.88 25.51
N GLN A 4 14.96 -11.37 26.29
CA GLN A 4 13.72 -10.80 25.79
C GLN A 4 14.01 -9.47 25.09
N ARG A 5 14.50 -9.54 23.85
CA ARG A 5 14.42 -8.40 22.94
C ARG A 5 12.97 -8.20 22.54
N ARG A 6 12.23 -7.43 23.34
CA ARG A 6 11.01 -6.75 22.86
C ARG A 6 11.44 -5.74 21.80
N SER A 7 11.58 -6.18 20.55
CA SER A 7 11.63 -5.24 19.45
C SER A 7 10.24 -4.62 19.32
N ARG A 8 10.05 -3.40 19.84
CA ARG A 8 9.06 -2.47 19.29
C ARG A 8 9.48 -2.22 17.85
N ARG A 9 9.17 -3.14 16.94
CA ARG A 9 9.39 -2.93 15.50
C ARG A 9 8.39 -1.87 15.09
N SER A 10 8.82 -0.62 15.11
CA SER A 10 8.28 0.38 14.20
C SER A 10 8.24 -0.26 12.81
N ARG A 11 7.09 -0.18 12.13
CA ARG A 11 6.91 -0.73 10.78
C ARG A 11 8.09 -0.25 9.93
N ARG A 12 8.89 -1.17 9.38
CA ARG A 12 9.95 -0.79 8.44
C ARG A 12 9.26 -0.25 7.20
N LEU A 13 9.40 1.05 6.95
CA LEU A 13 8.98 1.68 5.70
C LEU A 13 9.69 0.97 4.54
N ARG A 14 8.94 0.63 3.50
CA ARG A 14 9.52 0.00 2.32
C ARG A 14 10.38 1.01 1.56
N ARG A 15 11.53 0.54 1.09
CA ARG A 15 12.34 1.27 0.13
C ARG A 15 12.20 0.59 -1.22
N CYS A 16 12.09 1.38 -2.27
CA CYS A 16 12.05 0.89 -3.64
C CYS A 16 12.93 1.77 -4.52
N ASN A 17 13.20 1.30 -5.73
CA ASN A 17 14.06 1.98 -6.68
C ASN A 17 13.42 1.89 -8.06
N ILE A 18 13.27 3.03 -8.73
CA ILE A 18 12.55 3.15 -10.02
C ILE A 18 13.51 3.26 -11.21
N ALA A 19 14.83 3.11 -11.04
CA ALA A 19 15.82 3.30 -12.12
C ALA A 19 15.67 2.40 -13.39
N LYS A 20 14.69 1.50 -13.44
CA LYS A 20 14.41 0.70 -14.63
C LYS A 20 13.77 1.56 -15.73
N ASN A 21 14.36 1.50 -16.92
CA ASN A 21 13.89 2.09 -18.19
C ASN A 21 14.20 3.56 -18.47
N ILE A 22 15.16 4.18 -17.77
CA ILE A 22 15.70 5.49 -18.18
C ILE A 22 16.70 5.24 -19.32
N ARG A 23 16.35 5.65 -20.54
CA ARG A 23 17.10 5.32 -21.77
C ARG A 23 17.53 6.55 -22.56
N THR A 24 16.83 7.67 -22.39
CA THR A 24 17.07 8.90 -23.13
C THR A 24 17.47 10.05 -22.21
N VAL A 25 18.03 11.11 -22.80
CA VAL A 25 18.31 12.36 -22.07
C VAL A 25 17.00 13.00 -21.59
N ASP A 26 15.93 12.88 -22.38
CA ASP A 26 14.61 13.39 -22.03
C ASP A 26 14.04 12.67 -20.80
N ASP A 27 14.20 11.35 -20.69
CA ASP A 27 13.80 10.60 -19.48
C ASP A 27 14.52 11.11 -18.22
N VAL A 28 15.82 11.44 -18.34
CA VAL A 28 16.61 12.00 -17.24
C VAL A 28 16.10 13.41 -16.89
N TYR A 29 15.82 14.23 -17.90
CA TYR A 29 15.28 15.57 -17.71
C TYR A 29 13.92 15.55 -17.02
N ASP A 30 13.02 14.64 -17.41
CA ASP A 30 11.69 14.49 -16.81
C ASP A 30 11.79 14.09 -15.33
N ILE A 31 12.72 13.20 -14.98
CA ILE A 31 12.96 12.77 -13.61
C ILE A 31 13.51 13.91 -12.76
N LEU A 32 14.48 14.66 -13.28
CA LEU A 32 15.03 15.81 -12.57
C LEU A 32 13.95 16.89 -12.39
N SER A 33 13.17 17.16 -13.43
CA SER A 33 12.05 18.11 -13.36
C SER A 33 11.02 17.69 -12.32
N PHE A 34 10.68 16.39 -12.26
CA PHE A 34 9.79 15.86 -11.23
C PHE A 34 10.41 15.96 -9.83
N PHE A 35 11.71 15.70 -9.68
CA PHE A 35 12.41 15.83 -8.40
C PHE A 35 12.40 17.27 -7.86
N GLU A 36 12.62 18.26 -8.73
CA GLU A 36 12.56 19.68 -8.36
C GLU A 36 11.15 20.10 -7.95
N VAL A 37 10.12 19.66 -8.68
CA VAL A 37 8.71 19.92 -8.33
C VAL A 37 8.35 19.31 -6.97
N MET A 38 8.91 18.15 -6.64
CA MET A 38 8.66 17.46 -5.37
C MET A 38 9.51 18.00 -4.22
N ASP A 39 10.46 18.92 -4.48
CA ASP A 39 11.42 19.44 -3.49
C ASP A 39 12.12 18.28 -2.75
N GLY A 40 12.63 17.32 -3.53
CA GLY A 40 13.23 16.10 -3.03
C GLY A 40 12.28 15.28 -2.12
N PRO A 41 12.62 15.03 -0.85
CA PRO A 41 11.79 14.23 0.05
C PRO A 41 10.61 15.00 0.64
N SER A 42 10.42 16.29 0.33
CA SER A 42 9.38 17.12 0.98
C SER A 42 7.96 16.67 0.62
N HIS A 43 7.73 16.22 -0.62
CA HIS A 43 6.39 15.83 -1.09
C HIS A 43 6.27 14.32 -1.36
N THR A 44 5.04 13.82 -1.31
CA THR A 44 4.71 12.41 -1.58
C THR A 44 3.94 12.26 -2.89
N PHE A 45 4.10 11.11 -3.53
CA PHE A 45 3.43 10.74 -4.77
C PHE A 45 3.06 9.25 -4.77
N ALA A 46 2.15 8.88 -5.67
CA ALA A 46 1.71 7.51 -5.83
C ALA A 46 2.58 6.75 -6.82
N ILE A 47 2.91 5.50 -6.51
CA ILE A 47 3.48 4.55 -7.47
C ILE A 47 2.70 3.25 -7.49
N GLN A 48 2.67 2.57 -8.63
CA GLN A 48 2.14 1.22 -8.71
C GLN A 48 3.29 0.21 -8.59
N ASN A 49 3.27 -0.60 -7.53
CA ASN A 49 4.22 -1.70 -7.36
C ASN A 49 3.74 -2.95 -8.10
N LEU A 50 4.32 -3.26 -9.27
CA LEU A 50 3.86 -4.32 -10.17
C LEU A 50 3.80 -5.73 -9.54
N ILE A 51 4.52 -5.99 -8.45
CA ILE A 51 4.49 -7.29 -7.76
C ILE A 51 3.61 -7.32 -6.51
N ASP A 52 3.06 -6.17 -6.09
CA ASP A 52 2.33 -6.08 -4.83
C ASP A 52 1.12 -5.13 -4.85
N TYR A 53 0.69 -4.64 -6.02
CA TYR A 53 -0.42 -3.67 -6.18
C TYR A 53 -1.83 -4.24 -5.97
N LYS A 54 -1.98 -5.52 -5.66
CA LYS A 54 -3.28 -6.18 -5.40
C LYS A 54 -3.33 -6.71 -3.97
N THR A 55 -4.52 -6.84 -3.40
CA THR A 55 -4.73 -7.55 -2.12
C THR A 55 -4.36 -9.04 -2.20
N CYS A 56 -4.61 -9.67 -3.35
CA CYS A 56 -4.20 -11.05 -3.64
C CYS A 56 -2.75 -11.16 -4.18
N LYS A 57 -2.34 -12.38 -4.55
CA LYS A 57 -1.08 -12.62 -5.29
C LYS A 57 -1.14 -11.97 -6.68
N PRO A 58 0.01 -11.64 -7.33
CA PRO A 58 0.02 -10.99 -8.65
C PRO A 58 -0.80 -11.71 -9.73
N ALA A 59 -0.67 -13.04 -9.80
CA ALA A 59 -1.41 -13.91 -10.71
C ALA A 59 -2.83 -14.25 -10.24
N GLY A 60 -3.22 -13.82 -9.03
CA GLY A 60 -4.55 -14.05 -8.49
C GLY A 60 -5.59 -13.06 -9.04
N THR A 61 -6.84 -13.47 -8.93
CA THR A 61 -8.01 -12.62 -9.15
C THR A 61 -8.42 -12.00 -7.83
N ILE A 62 -8.72 -10.70 -7.86
CA ILE A 62 -9.17 -9.95 -6.67
C ILE A 62 -10.55 -10.48 -6.26
N THR A 63 -10.74 -10.67 -4.95
CA THR A 63 -12.04 -11.00 -4.36
C THR A 63 -12.28 -10.14 -3.13
N ALA A 64 -13.56 -9.92 -2.76
CA ALA A 64 -13.91 -9.19 -1.54
C ALA A 64 -13.41 -9.87 -0.24
N LEU A 65 -12.86 -11.08 -0.32
CA LEU A 65 -12.40 -11.90 0.81
C LEU A 65 -10.88 -11.90 0.97
N ASP A 66 -10.14 -11.15 0.14
CA ASP A 66 -8.68 -11.23 0.08
C ASP A 66 -7.99 -10.86 1.40
N ALA A 67 -8.47 -9.81 2.06
CA ALA A 67 -7.89 -9.31 3.30
C ALA A 67 -8.95 -8.90 4.31
N THR A 68 -8.79 -9.35 5.56
CA THR A 68 -9.63 -8.91 6.69
C THR A 68 -9.18 -7.55 7.19
N ILE A 69 -10.10 -6.58 7.29
CA ILE A 69 -9.84 -5.23 7.78
C ILE A 69 -10.32 -5.03 9.22
N GLY A 70 -11.26 -5.84 9.69
CA GLY A 70 -11.72 -5.82 11.07
C GLY A 70 -12.82 -6.84 11.35
N ILE A 71 -13.40 -6.74 12.55
CA ILE A 71 -14.58 -7.50 12.98
C ILE A 71 -15.61 -6.48 13.46
N GLY A 72 -16.85 -6.64 13.03
CA GLY A 72 -17.97 -5.84 13.48
C GLY A 72 -18.30 -6.09 14.94
N ASP A 73 -18.73 -5.03 15.63
CA ASP A 73 -19.27 -5.07 16.99
C ASP A 73 -20.73 -4.55 17.03
N GLY A 74 -21.32 -4.22 15.87
CA GLY A 74 -22.64 -3.62 15.73
C GLY A 74 -22.68 -2.09 15.86
N THR A 75 -21.54 -1.44 16.16
CA THR A 75 -21.48 0.02 16.40
C THR A 75 -20.34 0.73 15.66
N ASN A 76 -19.18 0.09 15.49
CA ASN A 76 -18.06 0.66 14.77
C ASN A 76 -18.36 0.77 13.28
N LEU A 77 -18.29 1.99 12.76
CA LEU A 77 -18.50 2.29 11.35
C LEU A 77 -17.20 2.40 10.56
N ALA A 78 -16.07 2.63 11.23
CA ALA A 78 -14.81 2.98 10.58
C ALA A 78 -13.83 1.79 10.58
N PHE A 79 -13.32 1.47 9.39
CA PHE A 79 -12.34 0.42 9.18
C PHE A 79 -11.23 0.93 8.25
N GLN A 80 -9.98 0.70 8.62
CA GLN A 80 -8.84 1.06 7.78
C GLN A 80 -8.53 -0.08 6.81
N LEU A 81 -8.41 0.23 5.51
CA LEU A 81 -7.93 -0.74 4.54
C LEU A 81 -6.52 -1.21 4.90
N LYS A 82 -6.35 -2.53 4.90
CA LYS A 82 -5.07 -3.17 5.16
C LYS A 82 -4.90 -4.42 4.31
N LYS A 83 -3.69 -4.66 3.83
CA LYS A 83 -3.29 -5.93 3.22
C LYS A 83 -2.65 -6.81 4.29
N GLN A 84 -3.10 -8.05 4.39
CA GLN A 84 -2.50 -9.04 5.27
C GLN A 84 -1.49 -9.91 4.51
N TYR A 85 -0.23 -9.91 4.97
CA TYR A 85 0.78 -10.86 4.52
C TYR A 85 0.81 -12.02 5.50
N LYS A 86 0.61 -13.24 5.01
CA LYS A 86 0.60 -14.46 5.82
C LYS A 86 1.58 -15.49 5.27
N VAL A 87 2.28 -16.17 6.18
CA VAL A 87 3.18 -17.28 5.87
C VAL A 87 2.88 -18.41 6.83
N THR A 88 2.73 -19.62 6.30
CA THR A 88 2.65 -20.85 7.09
C THR A 88 4.06 -21.39 7.28
N LYS A 89 4.47 -21.59 8.54
CA LYS A 89 5.76 -22.16 8.90
C LYS A 89 5.76 -23.68 8.72
N VAL A 90 6.95 -24.27 8.78
CA VAL A 90 7.17 -25.73 8.70
C VAL A 90 6.41 -26.47 9.81
N ASP A 91 6.31 -25.86 11.00
CA ASP A 91 5.53 -26.38 12.13
C ASP A 91 4.02 -26.18 12.00
N THR A 92 3.53 -25.81 10.80
CA THR A 92 2.13 -25.49 10.45
C THR A 92 1.55 -24.24 11.11
N SER A 93 2.29 -23.55 11.97
CA SER A 93 1.81 -22.29 12.56
C SER A 93 1.78 -21.17 11.51
N VAL A 94 0.76 -20.32 11.58
CA VAL A 94 0.60 -19.18 10.67
C VAL A 94 1.10 -17.92 11.36
N ILE A 95 1.98 -17.20 10.68
CA ILE A 95 2.35 -15.83 11.04
C ILE A 95 1.72 -14.87 10.04
N ALA A 96 1.15 -13.78 10.55
CA ALA A 96 0.54 -12.75 9.74
C ALA A 96 1.02 -11.36 10.17
N ILE A 97 1.12 -10.45 9.20
CA ILE A 97 1.34 -9.02 9.46
C ILE A 97 0.43 -8.21 8.57
N ASP A 98 -0.21 -7.21 9.15
CA ASP A 98 -1.08 -6.29 8.44
C ASP A 98 -0.28 -5.06 8.00
N ARG A 99 -0.58 -4.59 6.79
CA ARG A 99 -0.04 -3.37 6.20
C ARG A 99 -1.19 -2.44 5.86
N THR A 100 -1.24 -1.29 6.49
CA THR A 100 -2.15 -0.20 6.10
C THR A 100 -1.98 0.14 4.63
N VAL A 101 -3.10 0.25 3.92
CA VAL A 101 -3.21 0.71 2.55
C VAL A 101 -3.88 2.08 2.58
N TYR A 102 -3.18 3.11 2.08
CA TYR A 102 -3.66 4.50 2.09
C TYR A 102 -4.26 4.93 0.74
N LEU A 103 -3.74 4.39 -0.37
CA LEU A 103 -4.13 4.79 -1.73
C LEU A 103 -4.78 3.62 -2.48
N PRO A 104 -5.99 3.17 -2.10
CA PRO A 104 -6.74 2.21 -2.91
C PRO A 104 -7.06 2.79 -4.30
N VAL A 105 -7.21 1.94 -5.31
CA VAL A 105 -7.61 2.38 -6.65
C VAL A 105 -9.13 2.35 -6.76
N SER A 106 -9.72 3.51 -7.05
CA SER A 106 -11.17 3.66 -7.26
C SER A 106 -11.69 2.73 -8.36
N GLY A 107 -12.90 2.20 -8.14
CA GLY A 107 -13.53 1.23 -9.03
C GLY A 107 -12.98 -0.20 -8.94
N THR A 108 -11.95 -0.45 -8.13
CA THR A 108 -11.40 -1.81 -7.92
C THR A 108 -11.72 -2.40 -6.55
N VAL A 109 -12.18 -1.57 -5.61
CA VAL A 109 -12.40 -1.98 -4.22
C VAL A 109 -13.71 -2.74 -4.08
N LEU A 110 -13.63 -3.91 -3.47
CA LEU A 110 -14.76 -4.74 -3.09
C LEU A 110 -14.72 -4.92 -1.58
N VAL A 111 -15.77 -4.54 -0.86
CA VAL A 111 -15.90 -4.78 0.59
C VAL A 111 -16.98 -5.81 0.84
N ALA A 112 -16.71 -6.76 1.74
CA ALA A 112 -17.69 -7.73 2.20
C ALA A 112 -17.80 -7.74 3.72
N VAL A 113 -19.00 -8.04 4.21
CA VAL A 113 -19.28 -8.30 5.62
C VAL A 113 -19.82 -9.71 5.73
N ASP A 114 -19.16 -10.56 6.52
CA ASP A 114 -19.49 -11.98 6.66
C ASP A 114 -19.56 -12.73 5.32
N GLY A 115 -18.69 -12.36 4.38
CA GLY A 115 -18.66 -12.93 3.04
C GLY A 115 -19.67 -12.34 2.06
N VAL A 116 -20.58 -11.47 2.51
CA VAL A 116 -21.59 -10.83 1.65
C VAL A 116 -21.05 -9.50 1.14
N LEU A 117 -21.00 -9.35 -0.19
CA LEU A 117 -20.57 -8.12 -0.85
C LEU A 117 -21.47 -6.95 -0.46
N LYS A 118 -20.86 -5.78 -0.23
CA LYS A 118 -21.50 -4.51 0.07
C LYS A 118 -21.30 -3.53 -1.08
N THR A 119 -22.19 -2.56 -1.18
CA THR A 119 -22.23 -1.59 -2.27
C THR A 119 -21.66 -0.25 -1.81
N GLU A 120 -20.60 0.22 -2.47
CA GLU A 120 -20.06 1.56 -2.23
C GLU A 120 -21.11 2.65 -2.52
N ALA A 121 -21.04 3.76 -1.77
CA ALA A 121 -22.01 4.85 -1.72
C ALA A 121 -23.43 4.48 -1.24
N VAL A 122 -23.70 3.20 -0.93
CA VAL A 122 -24.96 2.74 -0.32
C VAL A 122 -24.71 2.21 1.08
N ASP A 123 -23.86 1.19 1.22
CA ASP A 123 -23.53 0.57 2.50
C ASP A 123 -22.34 1.25 3.18
N TYR A 124 -21.39 1.78 2.40
CA TYR A 124 -20.17 2.42 2.88
C TYR A 124 -19.62 3.44 1.89
N VAL A 125 -18.73 4.31 2.35
CA VAL A 125 -17.91 5.23 1.53
C VAL A 125 -16.44 4.98 1.78
N ILE A 126 -15.59 5.28 0.79
CA ILE A 126 -14.13 5.18 0.90
C ILE A 126 -13.51 6.56 0.72
N ASP A 127 -12.62 6.91 1.63
CA ASP A 127 -11.65 7.97 1.41
C ASP A 127 -10.45 7.38 0.65
N TYR A 128 -10.32 7.73 -0.63
CA TYR A 128 -9.27 7.20 -1.51
C TYR A 128 -7.89 7.83 -1.27
N GLU A 129 -7.79 8.85 -0.42
CA GLU A 129 -6.51 9.43 -0.01
C GLU A 129 -5.99 8.82 1.29
N THR A 130 -6.87 8.33 2.17
CA THR A 130 -6.48 7.72 3.45
C THR A 130 -6.71 6.22 3.51
N GLY A 131 -7.51 5.66 2.61
CA GLY A 131 -7.92 4.26 2.62
C GLY A 131 -8.86 3.93 3.77
N ALA A 132 -9.55 4.92 4.33
CA ALA A 132 -10.57 4.70 5.34
C ALA A 132 -11.89 4.28 4.69
N VAL A 133 -12.47 3.18 5.18
CA VAL A 133 -13.83 2.73 4.84
C VAL A 133 -14.75 3.13 5.98
N THR A 134 -15.79 3.89 5.68
CA THR A 134 -16.81 4.27 6.66
C THR A 134 -18.17 3.74 6.23
N PHE A 135 -18.74 2.84 7.02
CA PHE A 135 -20.10 2.36 6.82
C PHE A 135 -21.11 3.49 7.08
N VAL A 136 -22.15 3.55 6.27
CA VAL A 136 -23.25 4.50 6.45
C VAL A 136 -23.99 4.15 7.75
N THR A 137 -24.53 5.15 8.44
CA THR A 137 -25.33 4.94 9.66
C THR A 137 -26.43 3.91 9.42
N GLY A 138 -26.55 2.92 10.31
CA GLY A 138 -27.48 1.78 10.16
C GLY A 138 -26.89 0.56 9.45
N HIS A 139 -25.73 0.70 8.79
CA HIS A 139 -25.02 -0.40 8.12
C HIS A 139 -23.79 -0.88 8.89
N ALA A 140 -23.69 -0.55 10.19
CA ALA A 140 -22.62 -1.03 11.06
C ALA A 140 -22.50 -2.56 10.97
N PRO A 141 -21.30 -3.11 10.67
CA PRO A 141 -21.11 -4.55 10.65
C PRO A 141 -21.50 -5.16 12.01
N ALA A 142 -22.41 -6.12 11.98
CA ALA A 142 -22.94 -6.75 13.19
C ALA A 142 -21.84 -7.46 13.99
N ASN A 143 -22.14 -7.73 15.26
CA ASN A 143 -21.19 -8.35 16.17
C ASN A 143 -20.62 -9.67 15.61
N LEU A 144 -19.30 -9.82 15.73
CA LEU A 144 -18.52 -10.97 15.24
C LEU A 144 -18.54 -11.17 13.72
N LYS A 145 -19.04 -10.22 12.93
CA LYS A 145 -19.01 -10.32 11.46
C LYS A 145 -17.69 -9.80 10.92
N ALA A 146 -16.95 -10.65 10.22
CA ALA A 146 -15.69 -10.26 9.60
C ALA A 146 -15.94 -9.22 8.51
N VAL A 147 -15.17 -8.14 8.53
CA VAL A 147 -15.14 -7.14 7.46
C VAL A 147 -13.90 -7.43 6.63
N THR A 148 -14.08 -7.69 5.35
CA THR A 148 -13.01 -8.02 4.41
C THR A 148 -13.06 -7.11 3.20
N TRP A 149 -11.95 -7.03 2.48
CA TRP A 149 -11.90 -6.36 1.19
C TRP A 149 -10.96 -7.06 0.22
N GLY A 150 -11.12 -6.71 -1.05
CA GLY A 150 -10.10 -6.87 -2.07
C GLY A 150 -10.08 -5.66 -3.00
N GLY A 151 -8.94 -5.44 -3.65
CA GLY A 151 -8.80 -4.34 -4.60
C GLY A 151 -7.37 -4.16 -5.08
N GLN A 152 -7.18 -3.14 -5.90
CA GLN A 152 -5.86 -2.63 -6.25
C GLN A 152 -5.51 -1.43 -5.38
N PHE A 153 -4.22 -1.17 -5.21
CA PHE A 153 -3.72 -0.01 -4.50
C PHE A 153 -2.37 0.46 -5.02
N HIS A 154 -2.10 1.74 -4.81
CA HIS A 154 -0.80 2.37 -4.99
C HIS A 154 -0.04 2.44 -3.67
N GLU A 155 1.28 2.56 -3.78
CA GLU A 155 2.13 2.89 -2.64
C GLU A 155 2.37 4.40 -2.64
N ARG A 156 2.04 5.07 -1.52
CA ARG A 156 2.47 6.45 -1.29
C ARG A 156 3.95 6.43 -0.94
N VAL A 157 4.74 7.16 -1.71
CA VAL A 157 6.19 7.22 -1.58
C VAL A 157 6.67 8.66 -1.70
N ARG A 158 7.92 8.88 -1.34
CA ARG A 158 8.67 10.10 -1.62
C ARG A 158 10.10 9.75 -1.98
N PHE A 159 10.86 10.71 -2.49
CA PHE A 159 12.30 10.53 -2.61
C PHE A 159 12.93 10.26 -1.25
N ASP A 160 13.92 9.37 -1.22
CA ASP A 160 14.72 9.00 -0.04
C ASP A 160 16.07 9.75 -0.02
N THR A 161 16.20 10.81 -0.84
CA THR A 161 17.41 11.61 -1.02
C THR A 161 17.06 13.06 -1.32
N ASN A 162 17.94 13.98 -0.92
CA ASN A 162 17.91 15.40 -1.31
C ASN A 162 18.76 15.67 -2.55
N ASP A 163 19.42 14.65 -3.10
CA ASP A 163 20.33 14.79 -4.23
C ASP A 163 20.13 13.67 -5.24
N LEU A 164 19.99 14.05 -6.51
CA LEU A 164 19.97 13.18 -7.68
C LEU A 164 21.09 13.52 -8.70
N SER A 165 22.11 14.26 -8.29
CA SER A 165 23.28 14.63 -9.12
C SER A 165 23.93 13.41 -9.80
N HIS A 166 23.96 12.28 -9.10
CA HIS A 166 24.49 11.00 -9.61
C HIS A 166 23.71 10.47 -10.82
N VAL A 167 22.43 10.82 -10.99
CA VAL A 167 21.60 10.36 -12.11
C VAL A 167 22.19 10.83 -13.45
N MET A 168 22.70 12.06 -13.50
CA MET A 168 23.33 12.63 -14.70
C MET A 168 24.69 11.97 -15.00
N GLU A 169 25.48 11.70 -13.96
CA GLU A 169 26.78 11.02 -14.10
C GLU A 169 26.62 9.59 -14.62
N PHE A 170 25.64 8.86 -14.08
CA PHE A 170 25.37 7.47 -14.45
C PHE A 170 24.76 7.32 -15.84
N PHE A 171 23.98 8.30 -16.31
CA PHE A 171 23.49 8.30 -17.70
C PHE A 171 24.64 8.38 -18.70
N ARG A 172 25.68 9.19 -18.43
CA ARG A 172 26.88 9.29 -19.29
C ARG A 172 27.65 7.97 -19.42
N VAL A 173 27.55 7.11 -18.40
CA VAL A 173 28.19 5.78 -18.37
C VAL A 173 27.24 4.67 -18.86
N GLY A 174 26.03 5.03 -19.31
CA GLY A 174 25.11 4.16 -20.04
C GLY A 174 24.00 3.50 -19.22
N SER A 175 23.89 3.78 -17.91
CA SER A 175 22.77 3.26 -17.10
C SER A 175 22.59 4.04 -15.81
N VAL A 176 21.38 4.55 -15.54
CA VAL A 176 21.00 5.07 -14.22
C VAL A 176 20.90 3.91 -13.22
N SER A 177 21.66 3.97 -12.14
CA SER A 177 21.79 2.86 -11.17
C SER A 177 20.68 2.87 -10.12
N SER A 178 20.25 4.06 -9.67
CA SER A 178 19.29 4.17 -8.57
C SER A 178 18.58 5.52 -8.48
N ILE A 179 17.26 5.45 -8.32
CA ILE A 179 16.40 6.55 -7.86
C ILE A 179 15.69 6.03 -6.60
N PRO A 180 16.24 6.32 -5.41
CA PRO A 180 15.77 5.72 -4.18
C PRO A 180 14.50 6.40 -3.68
N LEU A 181 13.47 5.60 -3.43
CA LEU A 181 12.21 6.02 -2.86
C LEU A 181 11.93 5.31 -1.55
N VAL A 182 11.17 5.96 -0.68
CA VAL A 182 10.72 5.41 0.59
C VAL A 182 9.21 5.61 0.76
N GLU A 183 8.54 4.59 1.31
CA GLU A 183 7.13 4.64 1.69
C GLU A 183 6.87 5.79 2.66
N ALA A 184 5.80 6.54 2.41
CA ALA A 184 5.32 7.61 3.28
C ALA A 184 3.88 7.32 3.75
N PRO A 185 3.54 7.59 5.01
CA PRO A 185 2.17 7.49 5.51
C PRO A 185 1.22 8.45 4.78
#